data_AF-A0A428IU59-F1
#
_entry.id   AF-A0A428IU59-F1
#
_cell.length_a   1.000
_cell.length_b   1.000
_cell.length_c   1.000
_cell.angle_alpha   90.00
_cell.angle_beta   90.00
_cell.angle_gamma   90.00
#
_symmetry.space_group_name_H-M   'P 1'
#
loop_
_entity.id
_entity.type
_entity.pdbx_description
1 polymer ?
#
loop_
_entity_poly.entity_id
_entity_poly.type
_entity_poly.pdbx_seq_one_letter_code
_entity_poly.pdbx_strand_id
1 'polypeptide(L)'
;MRREEVLRNHWFFSQEVGKEDALAPDFQRENWQAIQVPHDWSIYNDFDQYSPVQNEGGQLNGGQAWYRTQFYLEEDVSLVSVRLLFDGVYMNA
;
A
#
# COMPACT_ATOMS: atom_id res chain seq x y z
N MET A 1 -23.82 8.10 -15.32
CA MET A 1 -23.80 8.30 -13.85
C MET A 1 -22.43 7.90 -13.35
N ARG A 2 -21.80 8.65 -12.44
CA ARG A 2 -20.50 8.27 -11.84
C ARG A 2 -20.78 7.33 -10.67
N ARG A 3 -20.09 6.19 -10.63
CA ARG A 3 -20.01 5.29 -9.47
C ARG A 3 -18.67 5.54 -8.78
N GLU A 4 -18.67 5.47 -7.46
CA GLU A 4 -17.47 5.54 -6.64
C GLU A 4 -17.52 4.44 -5.60
N GLU A 5 -16.38 3.78 -5.38
CA GLU A 5 -16.23 2.73 -4.39
C GLU A 5 -14.92 2.94 -3.65
N VAL A 6 -14.97 2.88 -2.32
CA VAL A 6 -13.77 3.02 -1.49
C VAL A 6 -13.14 1.66 -1.30
N LEU A 7 -11.96 1.45 -1.88
CA LEU A 7 -11.19 0.22 -1.75
C LEU A 7 -10.49 0.16 -0.38
N ARG A 8 -11.23 -0.03 0.72
CA ARG A 8 -10.64 -0.13 2.08
C ARG A 8 -10.04 -1.50 2.38
N ASN A 9 -10.61 -2.54 1.79
CA ASN A 9 -10.34 -3.94 2.12
C ASN A 9 -9.48 -4.61 1.03
N HIS A 10 -9.01 -5.82 1.32
CA HIS A 10 -8.26 -6.66 0.38
C HIS A 10 -6.97 -6.01 -0.11
N TRP A 11 -6.28 -5.35 0.81
CA TRP A 11 -4.92 -4.90 0.62
C TRP A 11 -3.95 -5.88 1.27
N PHE A 12 -2.80 -5.99 0.65
CA PHE A 12 -1.65 -6.73 1.14
C PHE A 12 -0.47 -5.77 1.23
N PHE A 13 0.25 -5.83 2.34
CA PHE A 13 1.39 -4.98 2.64
C PHE A 13 2.64 -5.83 2.88
N SER A 14 3.80 -5.36 2.41
CA SER A 14 5.09 -5.99 2.72
C SER A 14 6.23 -4.98 2.68
N GLN A 15 7.14 -5.07 3.65
CA GLN A 15 8.46 -4.40 3.62
C GLN A 15 9.59 -5.36 3.19
N GLU A 16 9.28 -6.65 3.01
CA GLU A 16 10.28 -7.71 2.81
C GLU A 16 10.49 -8.04 1.33
N VAL A 17 9.44 -7.86 0.52
CA VAL A 17 9.48 -8.22 -0.90
C VAL A 17 10.18 -7.17 -1.74
N GLY A 18 10.94 -7.66 -2.73
CA GLY A 18 11.57 -6.81 -3.73
C GLY A 18 10.58 -6.35 -4.80
N LYS A 19 11.04 -5.41 -5.64
CA LYS A 19 10.25 -4.88 -6.78
C LYS A 19 9.79 -5.96 -7.75
N GLU A 20 10.64 -6.96 -8.02
CA GLU A 20 10.32 -8.04 -8.97
C GLU A 20 9.14 -8.87 -8.45
N ASP A 21 9.17 -9.28 -7.19
CA ASP A 21 8.08 -10.04 -6.55
C ASP A 21 6.80 -9.21 -6.41
N ALA A 22 6.93 -7.94 -6.05
CA ALA A 22 5.79 -7.04 -5.90
C ALA A 22 5.01 -6.83 -7.21
N LEU A 23 5.71 -6.78 -8.33
CA LEU A 23 5.15 -6.58 -9.66
C LEU A 23 4.85 -7.87 -10.41
N ALA A 24 5.21 -9.03 -9.85
CA ALA A 24 4.99 -10.32 -10.49
C ALA A 24 3.48 -10.55 -10.76
N PRO A 25 3.10 -11.02 -11.96
CA PRO A 25 1.69 -11.26 -12.30
C PRO A 25 1.06 -12.28 -11.37
N ASP A 26 1.81 -13.34 -11.03
CA ASP A 26 1.41 -14.35 -10.07
C ASP A 26 1.65 -13.83 -8.65
N PHE A 27 0.56 -13.53 -7.95
CA PHE A 27 0.65 -13.03 -6.58
C PHE A 27 0.93 -14.15 -5.58
N GLN A 28 2.18 -14.27 -5.17
CA GLN A 28 2.59 -15.09 -4.02
C GLN A 28 2.38 -14.29 -2.74
N ARG A 29 1.63 -14.83 -1.78
CA ARG A 29 1.24 -14.13 -0.53
C ARG A 29 2.24 -14.33 0.59
N GLU A 30 3.21 -15.20 0.38
CA GLU A 30 4.35 -15.41 1.25
C GLU A 30 5.06 -14.07 1.47
N ASN A 31 5.25 -13.68 2.73
CA ASN A 31 5.82 -12.39 3.16
C ASN A 31 4.92 -11.16 2.95
N TRP A 32 3.61 -11.36 2.76
CA TRP A 32 2.63 -10.28 2.75
C TRP A 32 1.66 -10.37 3.93
N GLN A 33 1.37 -9.23 4.53
CA GLN A 33 0.34 -9.08 5.56
C GLN A 33 -0.96 -8.57 4.93
N ALA A 34 -2.09 -9.24 5.21
CA ALA A 34 -3.41 -8.70 4.86
C ALA A 34 -3.75 -7.52 5.80
N ILE A 35 -4.10 -6.37 5.21
CA ILE A 35 -4.40 -5.12 5.93
C ILE A 35 -5.64 -4.42 5.36
N GLN A 36 -6.12 -3.42 6.09
CA GLN A 36 -7.09 -2.44 5.61
C GLN A 36 -6.41 -1.07 5.51
N VAL A 37 -6.82 -0.26 4.54
CA VAL A 37 -6.34 1.13 4.38
C VAL A 37 -7.34 2.14 4.97
N PRO A 38 -6.88 3.29 5.52
CA PRO A 38 -5.50 3.78 5.53
C PRO A 38 -4.57 2.99 6.46
N HIS A 39 -3.30 2.89 6.08
CA HIS A 39 -2.29 2.16 6.84
C HIS A 39 -1.00 2.99 6.90
N ASP A 40 -0.62 3.38 8.11
CA ASP A 40 0.71 3.90 8.43
C ASP A 40 1.48 2.74 9.05
N TRP A 41 2.54 2.28 8.38
CA TRP A 41 3.30 1.14 8.88
C TRP A 41 4.37 1.55 9.89
N SER A 42 4.88 2.78 9.80
CA SER A 42 5.96 3.27 10.65
C SER A 42 5.53 3.36 12.11
N ILE A 43 4.24 3.59 12.38
CA ILE A 43 3.68 3.66 13.74
C ILE A 43 3.78 2.35 14.53
N TYR A 44 3.98 1.21 13.85
CA TYR A 44 4.11 -0.10 14.47
C TYR A 44 5.56 -0.48 14.78
N ASN A 45 6.54 0.32 14.36
CA ASN A 45 7.94 0.09 14.69
C ASN A 45 8.23 0.51 16.14
N ASP A 46 9.22 -0.14 16.74
CA ASP A 46 9.82 0.37 17.97
C ASP A 46 10.55 1.69 17.68
N PHE A 47 10.58 2.58 18.68
CA PHE A 47 11.40 3.79 18.61
C PHE A 47 12.88 3.44 18.49
N ASP A 48 13.58 4.05 17.54
CA ASP A 48 14.99 3.86 17.28
C ASP A 48 15.76 5.16 17.47
N GLN A 49 16.60 5.22 18.51
CA GLN A 49 17.43 6.39 18.81
C GLN A 49 18.43 6.73 17.69
N TYR A 50 18.74 5.77 16.81
CA TYR A 50 19.61 5.95 15.66
C TYR A 50 18.85 6.14 14.35
N SER A 51 17.52 6.30 14.42
CA SER A 51 16.68 6.51 13.25
C SER A 51 17.16 7.73 12.45
N PRO A 52 17.26 7.63 11.10
CA PRO A 52 17.69 8.74 10.26
C PRO A 52 16.71 9.92 10.29
N VAL A 53 15.45 9.70 10.68
CA VAL A 53 14.45 10.77 10.83
C VAL A 53 14.59 11.55 12.15
N GLN A 54 15.49 11.10 13.04
CA GLN A 54 15.80 11.73 14.32
C GLN A 54 14.55 11.93 15.20
N ASN A 55 14.68 12.70 16.29
CA ASN A 55 13.55 13.00 17.19
C ASN A 55 12.47 13.86 16.53
N GLU A 56 12.82 14.71 15.56
CA GLU A 56 11.87 15.55 14.82
C GLU A 56 10.86 14.72 14.03
N GLY A 57 11.29 13.57 13.47
CA GLY A 57 10.43 12.57 12.84
C GLY A 57 9.88 11.52 13.81
N GLY A 58 10.04 11.72 15.12
CA GLY A 58 9.54 10.78 16.14
C GLY A 58 10.32 9.49 16.27
N GLN A 59 11.54 9.38 15.73
CA GLN A 59 12.40 8.19 15.83
C GLN A 59 11.77 6.88 15.33
N LEU A 60 10.77 6.97 14.44
CA LEU A 60 10.13 5.81 13.82
C LEU A 60 10.68 5.62 12.41
N ASN A 61 11.28 4.46 12.17
CA ASN A 61 11.87 4.16 10.88
C ASN A 61 10.79 4.07 9.79
N GLY A 62 11.09 4.69 8.65
CA GLY A 62 10.35 4.54 7.40
C GLY A 62 10.98 3.45 6.54
N GLY A 63 11.20 3.76 5.26
CA GLY A 63 11.83 2.87 4.29
C GLY A 63 10.97 2.74 3.03
N GLN A 64 11.11 1.60 2.36
CA GLN A 64 10.30 1.24 1.20
C GLN A 64 9.36 0.10 1.57
N ALA A 65 8.17 0.11 0.99
CA ALA A 65 7.19 -0.94 1.18
C ALA A 65 6.32 -1.06 -0.08
N TRP A 66 5.69 -2.22 -0.23
CA TRP A 66 4.76 -2.50 -1.31
C TRP A 66 3.35 -2.70 -0.78
N TYR A 67 2.39 -2.17 -1.55
CA TYR A 67 0.96 -2.39 -1.35
C TYR A 67 0.39 -3.03 -2.60
N ARG A 68 -0.40 -4.09 -2.43
CA ARG A 68 -1.07 -4.78 -3.53
C ARG A 68 -2.53 -5.01 -3.20
N THR A 69 -3.40 -4.74 -4.16
CA THR A 69 -4.83 -5.05 -4.08
C THR A 69 -5.30 -5.67 -5.40
N GLN A 70 -6.41 -6.39 -5.34
CA GLN A 70 -7.10 -6.94 -6.49
C GLN A 70 -8.59 -6.65 -6.33
N PHE A 71 -9.19 -6.08 -7.38
CA PHE A 71 -10.61 -5.83 -7.47
C PHE A 71 -11.09 -6.16 -8.89
N TYR A 72 -12.39 -6.42 -9.01
CA TYR A 72 -13.03 -6.74 -10.28
C TYR A 72 -14.05 -5.66 -10.61
N LEU A 73 -14.20 -5.38 -11.91
CA LEU A 73 -15.24 -4.50 -12.42
C LEU A 73 -16.36 -5.38 -12.96
N GLU A 74 -17.60 -5.02 -12.65
CA GLU A 74 -18.78 -5.72 -13.17
C GLU A 74 -19.09 -5.26 -14.60
N GLU A 75 -18.74 -4.02 -14.92
CA GLU A 75 -18.94 -3.41 -16.23
C GLU A 75 -17.84 -3.78 -17.22
N ASP A 76 -18.20 -3.84 -18.51
CA ASP A 76 -17.23 -3.95 -19.60
C ASP A 76 -16.36 -2.69 -19.63
N VAL A 77 -15.06 -2.87 -19.36
CA VAL A 77 -14.07 -1.79 -19.29
C VAL A 77 -13.93 -1.01 -20.60
N SER A 78 -14.34 -1.57 -21.74
CA SER A 78 -14.33 -0.85 -23.02
C SER A 78 -15.40 0.24 -23.10
N LEU A 79 -16.39 0.22 -22.21
CA LEU A 79 -17.54 1.13 -22.21
C LEU A 79 -17.44 2.21 -21.11
N VAL A 80 -16.45 2.13 -20.23
CA VAL A 80 -16.35 3.00 -19.04
C VAL A 80 -14.95 3.60 -18.88
N SER A 81 -14.86 4.74 -18.21
CA SER A 81 -13.58 5.32 -17.77
C SER A 81 -13.35 4.98 -16.30
N VAL A 82 -12.23 4.32 -16.01
CA VAL A 82 -11.85 3.92 -14.65
C VAL A 82 -10.74 4.83 -14.15
N ARG A 83 -10.85 5.30 -12.90
CA ARG A 83 -9.81 6.09 -12.22
C ARG A 83 -9.61 5.52 -10.82
N LEU A 84 -8.35 5.26 -10.46
CA LEU A 84 -7.97 4.96 -9.09
C LEU A 84 -7.48 6.26 -8.45
N LEU A 85 -8.09 6.65 -7.32
CA LEU A 85 -7.78 7.89 -6.61
C LEU A 85 -7.16 7.55 -5.26
N PHE A 86 -6.09 8.24 -4.92
CA PHE A 86 -5.46 8.20 -3.61
C PHE A 86 -5.57 9.57 -2.97
N ASP A 87 -6.20 9.65 -1.80
CA ASP A 87 -6.32 10.90 -1.05
C ASP A 87 -4.94 11.36 -0.52
N GLY A 88 -4.03 10.41 -0.25
CA GLY A 88 -2.65 10.68 0.11
C GLY A 88 -1.83 9.39 0.23
N VAL A 89 -0.60 9.43 -0.30
CA VAL A 89 0.41 8.38 -0.11
C VAL A 89 1.70 9.09 0.27
N TYR A 90 2.21 8.81 1.46
CA TYR A 90 3.50 9.31 1.91
C TYR A 90 4.56 8.23 1.66
N MET A 91 5.48 8.36 0.72
CA MET A 91 5.69 9.41 -0.27
C MET A 91 6.48 8.83 -1.44
N ASN A 92 6.66 9.59 -2.54
CA ASN A 92 7.44 9.15 -3.71
C ASN A 92 6.96 7.78 -4.27
N ALA A 93 5.65 7.67 -4.41
CA ALA A 93 4.95 6.52 -4.97
C ALA A 93 4.92 6.56 -6.50
#